data_AF-A0A699H811-F1
#
_entry.id   AF-A0A699H811-F1
#
_cell.length_a   1.000
_cell.length_b   1.000
_cell.length_c   1.000
_cell.angle_alpha   90.00
_cell.angle_beta   90.00
_cell.angle_gamma   90.00
#
_symmetry.space_group_name_H-M   'P 1'
#
loop_
_entity.id
_entity.type
_entity.pdbx_description
1 polymer ?
#
loop_
_entity_poly.entity_id
_entity_poly.type
_entity_poly.pdbx_seq_one_letter_code
_entity_poly.pdbx_strand_id
1 'polypeptide(L)' 'MIFEITKNSDFDKLRELGHGTFGTVYHGKWRGNDVAIKRINDTCFAGKASEQEHLGNLYTEAIKLAYLHHLNL' A
#
# COMPACT_ATOMS: atom_id res chain seq x y z
N MET A 1 14.29 6.07 8.20
CA MET A 1 13.20 5.29 7.59
C MET A 1 13.84 4.38 6.56
N ILE A 2 13.78 3.06 6.74
CA ILE A 2 14.33 2.08 5.80
C ILE A 2 13.17 1.62 4.94
N PHE A 3 13.24 1.84 3.63
CA PHE A 3 12.27 1.27 2.69
C PHE A 3 12.82 -0.08 2.22
N GLU A 4 12.01 -1.13 2.32
CA GLU A 4 12.34 -2.45 1.79
C GLU A 4 11.45 -2.73 0.57
N ILE A 5 12.07 -3.08 -0.55
CA ILE A 5 11.36 -3.50 -1.76
C ILE A 5 11.09 -4.99 -1.64
N THR A 6 9.82 -5.37 -1.68
CA THR A 6 9.35 -6.77 -1.58
C THR A 6 8.47 -7.12 -2.78
N LYS A 7 8.43 -8.39 -3.15
CA LYS A 7 7.62 -8.90 -4.26
C LYS A 7 6.31 -9.48 -3.74
N ASN A 8 5.29 -9.54 -4.60
CA ASN A 8 4.02 -10.15 -4.24
C ASN A 8 4.15 -11.64 -3.83
N SER A 9 5.17 -12.34 -4.33
CA SER A 9 5.50 -13.72 -3.93
C SER A 9 6.03 -13.85 -2.50
N ASP A 10 6.46 -12.76 -1.88
CA ASP A 10 7.04 -12.77 -0.53
C ASP A 10 5.94 -12.71 0.56
N PHE A 11 4.67 -12.63 0.14
CA PHE A 11 3.51 -12.59 1.02
C PHE A 11 2.72 -13.87 0.91
N ASP A 12 2.57 -14.55 2.05
CA ASP A 12 1.75 -15.74 2.15
C ASP A 12 0.29 -15.36 2.45
N LYS A 13 -0.65 -16.13 1.88
CA LYS A 13 -2.08 -16.13 2.23
C LYS A 13 -2.73 -14.74 2.13
N LEU A 14 -2.76 -14.18 0.93
CA LEU A 14 -3.47 -12.94 0.66
C LEU A 14 -4.98 -13.16 0.77
N ARG A 15 -5.59 -12.58 1.81
CA ARG A 15 -7.04 -12.51 1.98
C ARG A 15 -7.48 -11.07 1.85
N GLU A 16 -8.40 -10.78 0.94
CA GLU A 16 -8.99 -9.45 0.86
C GLU A 16 -9.68 -9.07 2.18
N LEU A 17 -9.36 -7.88 2.69
CA LEU A 17 -10.04 -7.27 3.84
C LEU A 17 -11.09 -6.26 3.40
N GLY A 18 -10.91 -5.62 2.24
CA GLY A 18 -11.89 -4.72 1.68
C GLY A 18 -11.37 -3.96 0.46
N HIS A 19 -12.31 -3.43 -0.31
CA HIS A 19 -12.05 -2.64 -1.51
C HIS A 19 -12.58 -1.22 -1.32
N GLY A 20 -11.79 -0.22 -1.72
CA GLY A 20 -12.18 1.18 -1.72
C GLY A 20 -11.74 1.90 -3.00
N THR A 21 -12.05 3.18 -3.07
CA THR A 21 -11.80 4.04 -4.25
C THR A 21 -10.34 4.03 -4.72
N PHE A 22 -9.41 3.82 -3.80
CA PHE A 22 -7.96 3.84 -4.06
C PHE A 22 -7.34 2.45 -4.23
N GLY A 23 -8.15 1.40 -4.27
CA GLY A 23 -7.70 0.03 -4.44
C GLY A 23 -8.14 -0.92 -3.32
N THR A 24 -7.53 -2.09 -3.27
CA THR A 24 -7.95 -3.20 -2.42
C THR A 24 -6.92 -3.46 -1.34
N VAL A 25 -7.39 -3.62 -0.10
CA VAL A 25 -6.57 -3.97 1.05
C VAL A 25 -6.66 -5.47 1.29
N TYR A 26 -5.51 -6.10 1.46
CA TYR A 26 -5.36 -7.50 1.76
C TYR A 26 -4.70 -7.66 3.12
N HIS A 27 -5.11 -8.68 3.85
CA HIS A 27 -4.35 -9.26 4.93
C HIS A 27 -3.36 -10.26 4.31
N GLY A 28 -2.12 -10.24 4.77
CA GLY A 28 -1.12 -11.22 4.41
C GLY A 28 -0.13 -11.42 5.54
N LYS A 29 0.78 -12.37 5.34
CA LYS A 29 1.93 -12.56 6.22
C LYS A 29 3.22 -12.21 5.51
N TRP A 30 4.03 -11.36 6.13
CA TRP A 30 5.37 -11.04 5.68
C TRP A 30 6.38 -11.44 6.75
N ARG A 31 7.28 -12.37 6.42
CA ARG A 31 8.24 -12.96 7.38
C ARG A 31 7.58 -13.41 8.69
N GLY A 32 6.38 -13.99 8.60
CA GLY A 32 5.60 -14.48 9.74
C GLY A 32 4.75 -13.42 10.47
N ASN A 33 4.93 -12.13 10.18
CA ASN A 33 4.17 -11.04 10.80
C ASN A 33 2.92 -10.73 9.98
N ASP A 34 1.80 -10.50 10.66
CA ASP A 34 0.56 -10.05 10.04
C ASP A 34 0.70 -8.62 9.52
N VAL A 35 0.37 -8.41 8.25
CA VAL A 35 0.48 -7.11 7.57
C VAL A 35 -0.78 -6.79 6.79
N ALA A 36 -1.08 -5.50 6.66
CA ALA A 36 -2.05 -4.97 5.70
C ALA A 36 -1.32 -4.54 4.42
N ILE A 37 -1.79 -5.01 3.27
CA ILE A 37 -1.22 -4.77 1.95
C ILE A 37 -2.26 -4.03 1.12
N LYS A 38 -2.04 -2.75 0.83
CA LYS A 38 -2.93 -1.95 -0.02
C LYS A 38 -2.44 -2.00 -1.47
N ARG A 39 -3.13 -2.76 -2.33
CA ARG A 39 -2.90 -2.74 -3.78
C ARG A 39 -3.64 -1.57 -4.38
N ILE A 40 -2.91 -0.67 -5.01
CA ILE A 40 -3.50 0.49 -5.67
C ILE A 40 -3.94 0.09 -7.08
N ASN A 41 -5.15 0.47 -7.47
CA ASN A 41 -5.67 0.18 -8.80
C ASN A 41 -5.17 1.24 -9.79
N ASP A 42 -4.77 0.83 -10.99
CA ASP A 42 -4.34 1.72 -12.07
C ASP A 42 -5.43 2.73 -12.43
N THR A 43 -6.70 2.36 -12.29
CA THR A 43 -7.84 3.27 -12.53
C THR A 43 -7.93 4.43 -11.54
N CYS A 44 -7.29 4.34 -10.36
CA CYS A 44 -7.18 5.46 -9.42
C CYS A 44 -6.38 6.63 -10.01
N PHE A 45 -5.63 6.36 -11.08
CA PHE A 45 -4.79 7.32 -11.79
C PHE A 45 -5.36 7.71 -13.16
N ALA A 46 -6.51 7.15 -13.56
CA ALA A 46 -7.16 7.50 -14.81
C ALA A 46 -7.58 8.98 -14.79
N GLY A 47 -7.05 9.77 -15.74
CA GLY A 47 -7.35 11.20 -15.89
C GLY A 47 -6.35 12.19 -15.28
N LYS A 48 -5.23 11.71 -14.73
CA LYS A 48 -4.13 12.55 -14.23
C LYS A 48 -2.91 12.49 -15.15
N ALA A 49 -2.14 13.59 -15.19
CA ALA A 49 -1.35 13.98 -16.36
C ALA A 49 -0.02 13.22 -16.58
N SER A 50 0.52 12.50 -15.58
CA SER A 50 1.79 11.77 -15.73
C SER A 50 1.99 10.66 -14.70
N GLU A 51 2.66 9.57 -15.10
CA GLU A 51 3.07 8.48 -14.21
C GLU A 51 3.93 8.95 -13.02
N GLN A 52 4.73 10.00 -13.19
CA GLN A 52 5.56 10.56 -12.11
C GLN A 52 4.72 11.22 -11.00
N GLU A 53 3.63 11.92 -11.34
CA GLU A 53 2.73 12.52 -10.35
C GLU A 53 1.97 11.45 -9.56
N HIS A 54 1.66 10.31 -10.18
CA HIS A 54 1.02 9.17 -9.54
C HIS A 54 1.92 8.53 -8.49
N LEU A 55 3.16 8.27 -8.88
CA LEU A 55 4.16 7.70 -7.99
C LEU A 55 4.46 8.64 -6.82
N GLY A 56 4.52 9.96 -7.06
CA GLY A 56 4.68 10.96 -6.01
C GLY A 56 3.55 10.99 -4.97
N ASN A 57 2.30 10.84 -5.41
CA ASN A 57 1.14 10.73 -4.51
C ASN A 57 1.19 9.46 -3.65
N LEU A 58 1.58 8.32 -4.24
CA LEU A 58 1.77 7.07 -3.51
C LEU A 58 2.87 7.17 -2.45
N TYR A 59 4.03 7.72 -2.82
CA TYR A 59 5.11 7.95 -1.88
C TYR A 59 4.67 8.88 -0.75
N THR A 60 3.91 9.94 -1.06
CA THR A 60 3.41 10.87 -0.04
C THR A 60 2.45 10.20 0.94
N GLU A 61 1.53 9.36 0.47
CA GLU A 61 0.62 8.61 1.35
C GLU A 61 1.37 7.59 2.22
N ALA A 62 2.31 6.83 1.64
CA ALA A 62 3.12 5.88 2.38
C ALA A 62 3.98 6.56 3.46
N ILE A 63 4.53 7.74 3.13
CA ILE A 63 5.28 8.57 4.07
C ILE A 63 4.35 9.07 5.20
N LYS A 64 3.17 9.58 4.88
CA LYS A 64 2.18 10.01 5.89
C LYS A 64 1.80 8.87 6.84
N LEU A 65 1.57 7.67 6.31
CA LEU A 65 1.29 6.47 7.10
C LEU A 65 2.48 6.08 7.99
N ALA A 66 3.70 6.13 7.48
CA ALA A 66 4.90 5.86 8.26
C ALA A 66 5.11 6.87 9.40
N TYR A 67 4.67 8.12 9.22
CA TYR A 67 4.74 9.17 10.24
C TYR A 67 3.58 9.13 11.26
N LEU A 68 2.50 8.37 11.02
CA LEU A 68 1.36 8.24 11.93
C LEU A 68 1.65 7.36 13.18
N HIS A 69 2.91 7.11 13.48
CA HIS A 69 3.37 6.26 14.59
C HIS A 69 3.21 6.89 16.00
N HIS A 70 2.18 7.73 16.21
CA HIS A 70 1.83 8.26 17.52
C HIS A 70 0.33 8.03 17.84
N LEU A 71 0.12 7.05 18.74
CA LEU A 71 -1.06 6.74 19.57
C LEU A 71 -2.41 6.58 18.85
N ASN A 72 -2.85 5.32 18.78
CA ASN A 72 -4.19 4.80 18.42
C ASN A 72 -4.44 4.43 16.95
N LEU A 73 -3.41 3.96 16.26
CA LEU A 73 -3.55 3.01 15.14
C LEU A 73 -2.75 1.75 15.44
#